data_AF-A0A969E591-F1
#
_entry.id   AF-A0A969E591-F1
#
_cell.length_a   1.000
_cell.length_b   1.000
_cell.length_c   1.000
_cell.angle_alpha   90.00
_cell.angle_beta   90.00
_cell.angle_gamma   90.00
#
_symmetry.space_group_name_H-M   'P 1'
#
loop_
_entity.id
_entity.type
_entity.pdbx_description
1 polymer ?
#
loop_
_entity_poly.entity_id
_entity_poly.type
_entity_poly.pdbx_seq_one_letter_code
_entity_poly.pdbx_strand_id
1 'polypeptide(L)' 'MENRFYRCQCHSALPIYHLHIEKKENKYTYCQGGYRAANSFVILREIGFKKAKMYLGSWNEWGNDYNLPIDI' A
#
# COMPACT_ATOMS: atom_id res chain seq x y z
N MET A 1 6.63 -17.00 6.95
CA MET A 1 6.93 -15.55 6.87
C MET A 1 5.63 -14.86 6.53
N GLU A 2 5.12 -14.08 7.48
CA GLU A 2 3.74 -13.62 7.57
C GLU A 2 3.40 -12.59 6.49
N ASN A 3 2.51 -12.98 5.56
CA ASN A 3 2.05 -12.16 4.45
C ASN A 3 1.00 -11.12 4.91
N ARG A 4 1.41 -10.15 5.73
CA ARG A 4 0.60 -8.96 6.07
C ARG A 4 0.76 -7.86 5.02
N PHE A 5 0.44 -8.16 3.76
CA PHE A 5 0.19 -7.14 2.75
C PHE A 5 -1.27 -6.70 2.87
N TYR A 6 -1.54 -5.74 3.75
CA TYR A 6 -2.87 -5.13 3.86
C TYR A 6 -3.26 -4.49 2.52
N ARG A 7 -4.35 -4.97 1.95
CA ARG A 7 -4.96 -4.48 0.72
C ARG A 7 -5.49 -3.07 0.91
N CYS A 8 -4.69 -2.04 0.62
CA CYS A 8 -5.18 -0.66 0.49
C CYS A 8 -5.59 -0.42 -0.97
N GLN A 9 -6.77 -0.91 -1.35
CA GLN A 9 -7.41 -0.48 -2.58
C GLN A 9 -7.98 0.93 -2.40
N CYS A 10 -7.58 1.85 -3.29
CA CYS A 10 -8.27 3.12 -3.51
C CYS A 10 -9.72 2.83 -3.94
N HIS A 11 -10.67 2.91 -3.03
CA HIS A 11 -12.02 3.36 -3.35
C HIS A 11 -12.28 4.59 -2.49
N SER A 12 -12.61 5.70 -3.16
CA SER A 12 -13.24 6.93 -2.64
C SER A 12 -12.77 7.44 -1.27
N ALA A 13 -12.28 8.68 -1.23
CA ALA A 13 -12.06 9.40 0.00
C ALA A 13 -13.20 9.17 1.02
N LEU A 14 -12.81 8.90 2.28
CA LEU A 14 -13.59 8.68 3.53
C LEU A 14 -13.80 7.19 3.91
N PRO A 15 -13.47 6.72 5.15
CA PRO A 15 -13.00 7.42 6.35
C PRO A 15 -11.64 6.89 6.88
N ILE A 16 -10.69 7.79 7.12
CA ILE A 16 -9.43 7.49 7.84
C ILE A 16 -9.70 7.16 9.33
N TYR A 17 -10.96 7.16 9.78
CA TYR A 17 -11.35 7.03 11.19
C TYR A 17 -11.61 5.61 11.70
N HIS A 18 -11.66 4.58 10.84
CA HIS A 18 -11.98 3.21 11.30
C HIS A 18 -10.79 2.25 11.37
N LEU A 19 -9.68 2.54 10.67
CA LEU A 19 -8.44 1.77 10.82
C LEU A 19 -7.51 2.49 11.81
N HIS A 20 -7.27 1.88 12.97
CA HIS A 20 -6.17 2.27 13.85
C HIS A 20 -4.83 1.91 13.17
N ILE A 21 -4.32 2.81 12.32
CA ILE A 21 -3.03 2.62 11.67
C ILE A 21 -1.92 3.11 12.59
N GLU A 22 -1.23 2.18 13.23
CA GLU A 22 -0.06 2.50 14.04
C GLU A 22 1.14 2.92 13.19
N LYS A 23 1.82 4.00 13.61
CA LYS A 23 3.01 4.57 12.94
C LYS A 23 4.30 3.76 13.14
N LYS A 24 4.28 2.73 14.01
CA LYS A 24 5.48 1.97 14.40
C LYS A 24 5.94 0.94 13.37
N GLU A 25 5.04 0.52 12.49
CA GLU A 25 5.27 -0.56 11.52
C GLU A 25 5.65 -0.03 10.13
N ASN A 26 6.26 -0.90 9.31
CA ASN A 26 6.45 -0.60 7.89
C ASN A 26 5.10 -0.57 7.17
N LYS A 27 4.85 0.48 6.40
CA LYS A 27 3.65 0.62 5.59
C LYS A 27 4.06 0.75 4.13
N TYR A 28 3.47 -0.08 3.27
CA TYR A 28 3.77 -0.13 1.85
C TYR A 28 2.57 0.37 1.05
N THR A 29 2.77 1.35 0.17
CA THR A 29 1.74 1.78 -0.79
C THR A 29 1.95 1.10 -2.13
N TYR A 30 0.87 0.68 -2.78
CA TYR A 30 0.86 0.10 -4.12
C TYR A 30 -0.46 0.39 -4.82
N CYS A 31 -0.50 0.30 -6.15
CA CYS A 31 -1.75 0.38 -6.91
C CYS A 31 -1.70 -0.52 -8.15
N GLN A 32 -2.02 0.00 -9.34
CA GLN A 32 -1.86 -0.72 -10.60
C GLN A 32 -0.44 -0.52 -11.17
N GLY A 33 0.00 0.73 -11.33
CA GLY A 33 1.33 1.07 -11.86
C GLY A 33 2.02 2.21 -11.10
N GLY A 34 1.92 2.23 -9.77
CA GLY A 34 2.64 3.19 -8.91
C GLY A 34 2.05 4.61 -8.78
N TYR A 35 1.31 5.14 -9.76
CA TYR A 35 0.85 6.54 -9.73
C TYR A 35 0.03 6.93 -8.49
N ARG A 36 -1.03 6.18 -8.19
CA ARG A 36 -1.84 6.43 -6.97
C ARG A 36 -1.06 6.16 -5.68
N ALA A 37 -0.14 5.19 -5.72
CA ALA A 37 0.69 4.83 -4.58
C ALA A 37 1.64 5.97 -4.19
N ALA A 38 2.13 6.74 -5.18
CA ALA A 38 2.99 7.91 -4.94
C ALA A 38 2.26 9.01 -4.17
N ASN A 39 1.01 9.31 -4.54
CA ASN A 39 0.19 10.29 -3.81
C ASN A 39 0.00 9.89 -2.34
N SER A 40 -0.39 8.63 -2.08
CA SER A 40 -0.54 8.12 -0.72
C SER A 40 0.80 8.07 0.03
N PHE A 41 1.91 7.74 -0.64
CA PHE A 41 3.24 7.72 -0.03
C PHE A 41 3.61 9.10 0.51
N VAL A 42 3.45 10.15 -0.29
CA VAL A 42 3.74 11.53 0.13
C VAL A 42 2.89 11.90 1.35
N ILE A 43 1.57 11.68 1.29
CA ILE A 43 0.66 11.98 2.41
C ILE A 43 1.10 11.23 3.69
N LEU A 44 1.46 9.94 3.60
CA LEU A 44 1.92 9.17 4.74
C LEU A 44 3.22 9.74 5.35
N ARG A 45 4.15 10.21 4.51
CA ARG A 45 5.38 10.86 4.98
C ARG A 45 5.08 12.16 5.71
N GLU A 46 4.22 13.00 5.15
CA GLU A 46 3.82 14.29 5.73
C GLU A 46 3.13 14.13 7.09
N ILE A 47 2.25 13.13 7.26
CA ILE A 47 1.58 12.88 8.55
C ILE A 47 2.44 12.11 9.57
N GLY A 48 3.72 11.87 9.25
CA GLY A 48 4.73 11.37 10.19
C GLY A 48 4.95 9.84 10.17
N PHE A 49 4.51 9.11 9.14
CA PHE A 49 4.88 7.69 8.98
C PHE A 49 6.31 7.57 8.45
N LYS A 50 7.29 7.56 9.37
CA LYS A 50 8.72 7.46 9.04
C LYS A 50 9.10 6.14 8.35
N LYS A 51 8.29 5.09 8.50
CA LYS A 51 8.49 3.77 7.89
C LYS A 51 7.58 3.51 6.67
N ALA A 52 6.99 4.55 6.10
CA ALA A 52 6.28 4.44 4.83
C ALA A 52 7.28 4.15 3.69
N LYS A 53 6.92 3.20 2.83
CA LYS A 53 7.65 2.78 1.61
C LYS A 53 6.64 2.64 0.47
N MET A 54 7.12 2.73 -0.76
CA MET A 54 6.30 2.55 -1.96
C MET A 54 6.81 1.35 -2.76
N TYR A 55 5.90 0.48 -3.17
CA TYR A 55 6.19 -0.59 -4.11
C TYR A 55 5.88 -0.12 -5.54
N LEU A 56 6.95 0.23 -6.28
CA LEU A 56 6.86 0.78 -7.63
C LEU A 56 6.22 -0.17 -8.63
N GLY A 57 6.61 -1.45 -8.61
CA GLY A 57 6.08 -2.50 -9.47
C GLY A 57 4.56 -2.63 -9.39
N SER A 58 4.01 -2.44 -8.18
CA SER A 58 2.56 -2.46 -7.94
C SER A 58 1.94 -3.75 -8.51
N TRP A 59 0.64 -3.72 -8.84
CA TRP A 59 -0.01 -4.88 -9.43
C TRP A 59 0.53 -5.24 -10.82
N ASN A 60 1.08 -4.28 -11.57
CA ASN A 60 1.63 -4.56 -12.89
C ASN A 60 2.88 -5.46 -12.84
N GLU A 61 3.65 -5.45 -11.76
CA GLU A 61 4.72 -6.42 -11.54
C GLU A 61 4.18 -7.70 -10.94
N TRP A 62 3.41 -7.60 -9.84
CA TRP A 62 2.93 -8.76 -9.08
C TRP A 62 1.96 -9.65 -9.87
N GLY A 63 0.98 -9.04 -10.53
CA GLY A 63 -0.07 -9.75 -11.27
C GLY A 63 0.41 -10.35 -12.59
N ASN A 64 1.63 -10.02 -13.04
CA ASN A 64 2.24 -10.58 -14.25
C ASN A 64 3.24 -11.70 -13.95
N ASP A 65 3.49 -12.02 -12.67
CA ASP A 65 4.29 -13.18 -12.27
C ASP A 65 3.38 -14.30 -11.77
N TYR A 66 3.27 -15.37 -12.57
CA TYR A 66 2.45 -16.55 -12.25
C TYR A 66 2.95 -17.37 -11.06
N ASN A 67 4.18 -17.12 -10.57
CA ASN A 67 4.71 -17.79 -9.39
C ASN A 67 4.31 -17.10 -8.08
N LEU A 68 3.70 -15.92 -8.15
CA LEU A 68 3.27 -15.17 -6.97
C LEU A 68 1.84 -15.54 -6.56
N PRO A 69 1.56 -15.59 -5.25
CA PRO A 69 0.22 -15.92 -4.77
C PRO A 69 -0.75 -14.76 -5.07
N ILE A 70 -1.96 -15.14 -5.50
CA ILE A 70 -3.09 -14.24 -5.75
C ILE A 70 -4.33 -14.89 -5.11
N ASP A 71 -4.98 -14.16 -4.21
CA ASP A 71 -6.30 -14.54 -3.70
C ASP A 71 -7.38 -14.11 -4.70
N ILE A 72 -8.34 -15.00 -4.99
CA ILE A 72 -9.46 -14.78 -5.93
C ILE A 72 -10.70 -14.35 -5.16
#